data_AF-A0A843H5D4-F1
#
_entry.id   AF-A0A843H5D4-F1
#
_cell.length_a   1.000
_cell.length_b   1.000
_cell.length_c   1.000
_cell.angle_alpha   90.00
_cell.angle_beta   90.00
_cell.angle_gamma   90.00
#
_symmetry.space_group_name_H-M   'P 1'
#
loop_
_entity.id
_entity.type
_entity.pdbx_description
1 polymer ?
#
loop_
_entity_poly.entity_id
_entity_poly.type
_entity_poly.pdbx_seq_one_letter_code
_entity_poly.pdbx_strand_id
1 'polypeptide(L)' 'MAENENNDKKEEKIEVCYTCGKEFDMNSDEGAHYHYGKYPMCGYCSNFYGFYKEDLMDKK' A
#
# COMPACT_ATOMS: atom_id res chain seq x y z
N MET A 1 -10.85 -23.64 23.68
CA MET A 1 -10.05 -22.41 23.86
C MET A 1 -10.54 -21.41 22.83
N ALA A 2 -10.95 -20.21 23.26
CA ALA A 2 -11.39 -19.15 22.35
C ALA A 2 -10.16 -18.35 21.94
N GLU A 3 -9.63 -18.66 20.76
CA GLU A 3 -8.62 -17.84 20.12
C GLU A 3 -9.35 -16.68 19.42
N ASN A 4 -9.22 -15.50 20.02
CA ASN A 4 -9.74 -14.23 19.52
C ASN A 4 -9.28 -13.99 18.09
N GLU A 5 -10.18 -14.22 17.16
CA GLU A 5 -10.12 -13.73 15.79
C GLU A 5 -10.28 -12.22 15.86
N ASN A 6 -9.19 -11.48 16.09
CA ASN A 6 -9.16 -10.04 15.85
C ASN A 6 -9.27 -9.84 14.33
N ASN A 7 -10.50 -9.93 13.84
CA ASN A 7 -10.92 -9.51 12.52
C ASN A 7 -10.89 -7.98 12.53
N ASP A 8 -9.69 -7.40 12.64
CA ASP A 8 -9.46 -6.02 12.25
C ASP A 8 -9.64 -6.03 10.73
N LYS A 9 -10.91 -5.91 10.31
CA LYS A 9 -11.25 -5.64 8.92
C LYS A 9 -10.66 -4.28 8.63
N LYS A 10 -9.35 -4.23 8.34
CA LYS A 10 -8.75 -3.12 7.64
C LYS A 10 -9.63 -2.92 6.43
N GLU A 11 -10.34 -1.81 6.44
CA GLU A 11 -11.30 -1.48 5.39
C GLU A 11 -10.59 -1.68 4.05
N GLU A 12 -11.08 -2.60 3.23
CA GLU A 12 -10.45 -2.91 1.94
C GLU A 12 -10.46 -1.63 1.12
N LYS A 13 -9.27 -1.05 0.90
CA LYS A 13 -9.15 0.23 0.22
C LYS A 13 -8.64 -0.02 -1.19
N ILE A 14 -9.56 -0.45 -2.05
CA ILE A 14 -9.24 -0.74 -3.45
C ILE A 14 -9.02 0.57 -4.20
N GLU A 15 -7.82 0.74 -4.74
CA GLU A 15 -7.38 1.88 -5.53
C GLU A 15 -6.76 1.39 -6.83
N VAL A 16 -6.73 2.24 -7.86
CA VAL A 16 -6.13 1.89 -9.16
C VAL A 16 -4.73 2.46 -9.25
N CYS A 17 -3.73 1.61 -9.46
CA CYS A 17 -2.33 2.05 -9.54
C CYS A 17 -2.14 3.00 -10.72
N TYR A 18 -1.64 4.20 -10.46
CA TYR A 18 -1.38 5.22 -11.47
C TYR A 18 -0.37 4.76 -12.53
N THR A 19 0.58 3.89 -12.16
CA THR A 19 1.65 3.45 -13.07
C THR A 19 1.26 2.24 -13.91
N CYS A 20 0.60 1.23 -13.33
CA CYS A 20 0.27 -0.01 -14.04
C CYS A 20 -1.22 -0.19 -14.36
N GLY A 21 -2.10 0.67 -13.83
CA GLY A 21 -3.54 0.60 -14.06
C GLY A 21 -4.24 -0.58 -13.39
N LYS A 22 -3.55 -1.33 -12.52
CA LYS A 22 -4.14 -2.46 -11.78
C LYS A 22 -4.83 -1.97 -10.51
N GLU A 23 -5.98 -2.55 -10.22
CA GLU A 23 -6.63 -2.44 -8.91
C GLU A 23 -5.79 -3.17 -7.86
N PHE A 24 -5.56 -2.51 -6.73
CA PHE A 24 -4.84 -3.06 -5.60
C PHE A 24 -5.47 -2.55 -4.30
N ASP A 25 -5.32 -3.32 -3.23
CA ASP A 25 -5.75 -2.90 -1.91
C ASP A 25 -4.65 -2.09 -1.22
N MET A 26 -4.90 -0.82 -0.97
CA MET A 26 -3.94 0.09 -0.35
C MET A 26 -3.61 -0.24 1.12
N ASN A 27 -4.51 -0.91 1.83
CA ASN A 27 -4.34 -1.26 3.23
C ASN A 27 -3.76 -2.67 3.40
N SER A 28 -3.94 -3.54 2.40
CA SER A 28 -3.42 -4.92 2.37
C SER A 28 -2.06 -5.04 1.66
N ASP A 29 -1.81 -4.23 0.62
CA ASP A 29 -0.61 -4.34 -0.21
C ASP A 29 0.59 -3.63 0.43
N GLU A 30 1.61 -4.41 0.81
CA GLU A 30 2.80 -3.89 1.48
C GLU A 30 3.65 -3.03 0.51
N GLY A 31 3.76 -1.74 0.84
CA GLY A 31 4.42 -0.75 -0.03
C GLY A 31 3.45 0.09 -0.86
N ALA A 32 2.16 -0.25 -0.85
CA ALA A 32 1.14 0.61 -1.43
C ALA A 32 1.05 1.95 -0.70
N HIS A 33 0.98 3.04 -1.46
CA HIS A 33 0.90 4.39 -0.92
C HIS A 33 0.46 5.40 -1.97
N TYR A 34 0.17 6.62 -1.54
CA TYR A 34 0.01 7.73 -2.46
C TYR A 34 1.34 8.44 -2.66
N HIS A 35 1.88 8.37 -3.87
CA HIS A 35 2.99 9.23 -4.27
C HIS A 35 2.48 10.67 -4.40
N TYR A 36 3.18 11.64 -3.79
CA TYR A 36 2.75 13.04 -3.62
C TYR A 36 1.35 13.23 -3.01
N GLY A 37 0.84 12.23 -2.26
CA GLY A 37 -0.50 12.30 -1.67
C GLY A 37 -1.67 12.30 -2.66
N LYS A 38 -1.41 12.04 -3.95
CA LYS A 38 -2.42 12.07 -5.02
C LYS A 38 -2.38 10.87 -5.95
N TYR A 39 -1.22 10.22 -6.10
CA TYR A 39 -1.03 9.15 -7.07
C TYR A 39 -0.98 7.80 -6.36
N PRO A 40 -2.07 7.02 -6.34
CA PRO A 40 -2.06 5.67 -5.78
C PRO A 40 -1.03 4.80 -6.51
N MET A 41 -0.10 4.25 -5.75
CA MET A 41 0.96 3.36 -6.21
C MET A 41 0.81 2.03 -5.50
N CYS A 42 0.75 0.93 -6.26
CA CYS A 42 0.84 -0.41 -5.68
C CYS A 42 2.27 -0.68 -5.21
N GLY A 43 2.46 -1.59 -4.26
CA GLY A 43 3.77 -1.97 -3.71
C GLY A 43 4.72 -2.48 -4.77
N TYR A 44 4.23 -3.23 -5.76
CA TYR A 44 5.04 -3.68 -6.90
C TYR A 44 5.63 -2.51 -7.69
N CYS A 45 4.81 -1.54 -8.11
CA CYS A 45 5.29 -0.39 -8.86
C CYS A 45 6.16 0.52 -7.98
N SER A 46 5.79 0.68 -6.71
CA SER A 46 6.58 1.46 -5.74
C SER A 46 7.99 0.91 -5.63
N ASN A 47 8.13 -0.41 -5.51
CA ASN A 47 9.43 -1.08 -5.41
C ASN A 47 10.19 -1.09 -6.75
N PHE A 48 9.49 -1.35 -7.86
CA PHE A 48 10.11 -1.42 -9.18
C PHE A 48 10.69 -0.08 -9.64
N TYR A 49 9.96 1.01 -9.43
CA TYR A 49 10.38 2.36 -9.85
C TYR A 49 11.16 3.11 -8.76
N GLY A 50 11.30 2.55 -7.56
CA GLY A 50 11.97 3.20 -6.43
C GLY A 50 11.18 4.34 -5.81
N PHE A 51 9.87 4.42 -6.05
CA PHE A 51 8.96 5.33 -5.36
C PHE A 51 8.62 4.75 -3.98
N TYR A 52 9.60 4.66 -3.09
CA TYR A 52 9.32 4.22 -1.72
C TYR A 52 8.58 5.31 -0.95
N LYS A 53 7.75 4.92 0.01
CA LYS A 53 7.18 5.85 1.00
C LYS A 53 8.32 6.64 1.66
N GLU A 54 8.16 7.96 1.76
CA GLU A 54 9.14 8.84 2.40
C GLU A 54 9.44 8.40 3.85
N ASP A 55 8.45 7.85 4.57
CA ASP A 55 8.60 7.23 5.90
C ASP A 55 9.60 6.05 5.98
N LEU A 56 9.93 5.40 4.85
CA LEU A 56 10.91 4.31 4.81
C LEU A 56 12.35 4.79 4.56
N MET A 57 12.55 6.05 4.17
CA MET A 57 13.88 6.62 3.89
C MET A 57 14.57 7.20 5.13
N ASP A 58 13.87 7.38 6.25
CA ASP A 58 14.41 8.03 7.46
C ASP A 58 15.15 7.09 8.45
N LYS A 59 15.51 5.87 8.03
CA LYS A 59 16.41 5.01 8.82
C LYS A 59 17.84 5.16 8.32
N LYS A 60 18.51 6.20 8.79
CA LYS A 60 19.97 6.38 8.66
C LYS A 60 20.69 5.92 9.93
#